data_AF-A0A1J5PHM8-F1
#
_entry.id   AF-A0A1J5PHM8-F1
#
_cell.length_a   1.000
_cell.length_b   1.000
_cell.length_c   1.000
_cell.angle_alpha   90.00
_cell.angle_beta   90.00
_cell.angle_gamma   90.00
#
_symmetry.space_group_name_H-M   'P 1'
#
loop_
_entity.id
_entity.type
_entity.pdbx_description
1 polymer ?
#
loop_
_entity_poly.entity_id
_entity_poly.type
_entity_poly.pdbx_seq_one_letter_code
_entity_poly.pdbx_strand_id
1 'polypeptide(L)' 'MQRHGVLCVEMETAELYILAARHKVRALSVLTISDHLLTQEGLPSDQRERSFGDMVEIALEAAFS' A
#
# COMPACT_ATOMS: atom_id res chain seq x y z
N MET A 1 11.57 13.30 -0.36
CA MET A 1 10.82 12.23 -1.07
C MET A 1 10.66 12.53 -2.55
N GLN A 2 10.02 13.64 -2.92
CA GLN A 2 9.74 13.98 -4.33
C GLN A 2 10.96 14.02 -5.26
N ARG A 3 12.11 14.55 -4.81
CA ARG A 3 13.34 14.62 -5.60
C ARG A 3 13.75 13.27 -6.21
N HIS A 4 13.43 12.17 -5.52
CA HIS A 4 13.82 10.82 -5.90
C HIS A 4 12.64 9.97 -6.41
N GLY A 5 11.48 10.58 -6.68
CA GLY A 5 10.32 9.89 -7.26
C GLY A 5 9.58 8.94 -6.30
N VAL A 6 9.73 9.10 -4.97
CA VAL A 6 8.98 8.29 -4.01
C VAL A 6 7.50 8.67 -4.04
N LEU A 7 6.61 7.69 -4.20
CA LEU A 7 5.19 7.89 -4.47
C LEU A 7 4.35 8.16 -3.21
N CYS A 8 4.60 7.43 -2.11
CA CYS A 8 3.85 7.56 -0.86
C CYS A 8 4.71 7.20 0.36
N VAL A 9 4.16 7.41 1.56
CA VAL A 9 4.72 6.96 2.85
C VAL A 9 3.83 5.87 3.41
N GLU A 10 4.43 4.79 3.90
CA GLU A 10 3.82 3.73 4.70
C GLU A 10 4.86 3.25 5.73
N MET A 11 4.55 2.26 6.58
CA MET A 11 5.38 1.95 7.76
C MET A 11 5.87 0.49 7.83
N GLU A 12 5.56 -0.38 6.85
CA GLU A 12 5.73 -1.83 6.97
C GLU A 12 6.46 -2.51 5.81
N THR A 13 6.37 -1.97 4.59
CA THR A 13 6.78 -2.63 3.33
C THR A 13 8.28 -2.92 3.31
N ALA A 14 9.09 -2.02 3.86
CA ALA A 14 10.54 -2.21 3.93
C ALA A 14 10.90 -3.50 4.69
N GLU A 15 10.31 -3.71 5.88
CA GLU A 15 10.60 -4.90 6.69
C GLU A 15 9.93 -6.15 6.09
N LEU A 16 8.71 -6.03 5.56
CA LEU A 16 8.03 -7.13 4.86
C LEU A 16 8.92 -7.70 3.75
N TYR A 17 9.48 -6.84 2.90
CA TYR A 17 10.33 -7.27 1.79
C TYR A 17 11.69 -7.81 2.24
N ILE A 18 12.28 -7.23 3.30
CA ILE A 18 13.51 -7.76 3.91
C ILE A 18 13.28 -9.19 4.43
N LEU A 19 12.19 -9.43 5.15
CA LEU A 19 11.86 -10.74 5.69
C LEU A 19 11.52 -11.74 4.59
N ALA A 20 10.74 -11.35 3.59
CA ALA A 20 10.42 -12.20 2.45
C ALA A 20 11.68 -12.67 1.71
N ALA A 21 12.60 -11.74 1.44
CA ALA A 21 13.90 -12.04 0.84
C ALA A 21 14.74 -12.97 1.72
N ARG A 22 14.80 -12.72 3.04
CA ARG A 22 15.54 -13.57 4.00
C ARG A 22 15.02 -15.00 4.02
N HIS A 23 13.70 -15.17 4.01
CA HIS A 23 13.05 -16.49 4.12
C HIS A 23 12.77 -17.15 2.75
N LYS A 24 13.19 -16.52 1.65
CA LYS A 24 13.01 -17.00 0.27
C LYS A 24 11.53 -17.28 -0.06
N VAL A 25 10.65 -16.41 0.41
CA VAL A 25 9.21 -16.43 0.09
C VAL A 25 8.83 -15.21 -0.75
N ARG A 26 7.65 -15.26 -1.38
CA ARG A 26 7.11 -14.13 -2.16
C ARG A 26 6.34 -13.18 -1.24
N ALA A 27 6.47 -11.89 -1.45
CA ALA A 27 5.67 -10.86 -0.80
C ALA A 27 5.38 -9.70 -1.77
N LEU A 28 4.27 -9.00 -1.54
CA LEU A 28 3.84 -7.83 -2.29
C LEU A 28 3.04 -6.92 -1.35
N SER A 29 3.32 -5.62 -1.37
CA SER A 29 2.48 -4.58 -0.75
C SER A 29 1.59 -3.93 -1.79
N VAL A 30 0.29 -3.91 -1.54
CA VAL A 30 -0.71 -3.18 -2.32
C VAL A 30 -1.27 -2.08 -1.42
N LEU A 31 -1.27 -0.83 -1.89
CA LEU A 31 -1.54 0.35 -1.07
C LEU A 31 -2.62 1.23 -1.71
N THR A 32 -3.59 1.65 -0.91
CA THR A 32 -4.56 2.71 -1.27
C THR A 32 -4.15 4.01 -0.60
N ILE A 33 -4.11 5.10 -1.35
CA ILE A 33 -3.75 6.42 -0.82
C ILE A 33 -4.94 7.00 -0.05
N SER A 34 -4.78 7.16 1.27
CA SER A 34 -5.81 7.77 2.13
C SER A 34 -5.63 9.27 2.32
N ASP A 35 -4.39 9.74 2.31
CA ASP A 35 -4.03 11.11 2.62
C ASP A 35 -2.93 11.59 1.68
N HIS A 36 -3.08 12.82 1.20
CA HIS A 36 -2.09 13.47 0.36
C HIS A 36 -1.30 14.48 1.19
N LEU A 37 -0.11 14.08 1.64
CA LEU A 37 0.70 14.81 2.63
C LEU A 37 1.04 16.26 2.25
N LEU A 38 1.04 16.59 0.95
CA LEU A 38 1.41 17.92 0.46
C LEU A 38 0.21 18.87 0.40
N THR A 39 -0.96 18.35 0.04
CA THR A 39 -2.21 19.15 -0.03
C THR A 39 -2.98 19.10 1.28
N GLN A 40 -2.61 18.19 2.19
CA GLN A 40 -3.31 17.90 3.44
C GLN A 40 -4.75 17.41 3.24
N GLU A 41 -5.09 16.98 2.03
CA GLU A 41 -6.36 16.31 1.75
C GLU A 41 -6.30 14.90 2.34
N GLY A 42 -7.36 14.52 3.03
CA GLY A 42 -7.52 13.18 3.60
C GLY A 42 -8.91 12.67 3.31
N LEU A 43 -9.04 11.35 3.14
CA LEU A 43 -10.34 10.73 2.95
C LEU A 43 -11.19 10.88 4.21
N PRO A 44 -12.46 11.29 4.09
CA PRO A 44 -13.41 11.19 5.19
C PRO A 44 -13.65 9.71 5.56
N SER A 45 -14.10 9.47 6.78
CA SER A 45 -14.18 8.12 7.37
C SER A 45 -15.09 7.16 6.59
N ASP A 46 -16.19 7.66 6.04
CA ASP A 46 -17.14 6.88 5.23
C ASP A 46 -16.55 6.46 3.87
N GLN A 47 -15.74 7.32 3.26
CA GLN A 47 -15.05 6.98 2.02
C GLN A 47 -13.94 5.98 2.26
N ARG A 48 -13.18 6.11 3.36
CA ARG A 48 -12.22 5.08 3.78
C ARG A 48 -12.90 3.72 3.87
N GLU A 49 -14.02 3.60 4.58
CA GLU A 49 -14.73 2.33 4.71
C GLU A 49 -15.06 1.67 3.36
N ARG A 50 -15.39 2.48 2.33
CA ARG A 50 -15.89 1.99 1.04
C ARG A 50 -14.82 1.86 -0.04
N SER A 51 -13.68 2.55 0.07
CA SER A 51 -12.71 2.69 -1.03
C SER A 51 -11.60 1.63 -1.07
N PHE A 52 -11.61 0.65 -0.17
CA PHE A 52 -10.57 -0.40 -0.12
C PHE A 52 -10.95 -1.71 -0.83
N GLY A 53 -12.17 -1.83 -1.36
CA GLY A 53 -12.65 -3.06 -2.01
C GLY A 53 -11.77 -3.50 -3.19
N ASP A 54 -11.55 -2.60 -4.15
CA ASP A 54 -10.73 -2.88 -5.34
C ASP A 54 -9.30 -3.31 -4.98
N MET A 55 -8.71 -2.71 -3.95
CA MET A 55 -7.38 -3.08 -3.45
C MET A 55 -7.36 -4.54 -2.96
N VAL A 56 -8.41 -4.95 -2.24
CA VAL A 56 -8.55 -6.33 -1.74
C VAL A 56 -8.75 -7.31 -2.89
N GLU A 57 -9.58 -6.97 -3.88
CA GLU A 57 -9.80 -7.81 -5.06
C GLU A 57 -8.50 -8.04 -5.85
N ILE A 58 -7.75 -6.96 -6.12
CA ILE A 58 -6.43 -7.05 -6.79
C ILE A 58 -5.45 -7.90 -5.98
N ALA A 59 -5.43 -7.74 -4.66
CA ALA A 59 -4.54 -8.52 -3.79
C ALA A 59 -4.90 -10.01 -3.79
N LEU A 60 -6.20 -10.34 -3.76
CA LEU A 60 -6.69 -11.72 -3.83
C LEU A 60 -6.39 -12.35 -5.19
N GLU A 61 -6.61 -11.62 -6.28
CA GLU A 61 -6.26 -12.09 -7.63
C GLU A 61 -4.76 -12.40 -7.71
N ALA A 62 -3.90 -11.46 -7.32
CA ALA A 62 -2.44 -11.66 -7.33
C ALA A 62 -1.96 -12.80 -6.41
N ALA A 63 -2.68 -13.10 -5.33
CA ALA A 63 -2.33 -14.16 -4.39
C ALA A 63 -2.66 -15.57 -4.90
N PHE A 64 -3.73 -15.70 -5.70
CA PHE A 64 -4.29 -16.99 -6.11
C PHE A 64 -4.25 -17.27 -7.62
N SER A 65 -3.84 -16.30 -8.45
CA SER A 65 -3.49 -16.50 -9.86
C SER A 65 -2.09 -17.10 -10.03
#